data_AF-A0A317IGW2-F1
#
_entry.id   AF-A0A317IGW2-F1
#
_cell.length_a   1.000
_cell.length_b   1.000
_cell.length_c   1.000
_cell.angle_alpha   90.00
_cell.angle_beta   90.00
_cell.angle_gamma   90.00
#
_symmetry.space_group_name_H-M   'P 1'
#
loop_
_entity.id
_entity.type
_entity.pdbx_description
1 polymer ?
#
loop_
_entity_poly.entity_id
_entity_poly.type
_entity_poly.pdbx_seq_one_letter_code
_entity_poly.pdbx_strand_id
1 'polypeptide(L)'
;MLERLVPVLRENWGEEIFIDLVTCYTTLPAGFRAENTRLYCVTDYRGRELRKKLYAQLRQNAYSLIGIICSAEPLMTKWKWVLAGRLPAKLFIINENGDYFWFDRHHWNQIWQFVLYRSGLAGAGAARTLARLVLFPFTLLYLLLYATAVHTRRALRRS
;
A
#
# COMPACT_ATOMS: atom_id res chain seq x y z
N MET A 1 18.26 2.76 11.86
CA MET A 1 17.91 2.79 10.42
C MET A 1 17.77 4.22 9.90
N LEU A 2 16.90 5.06 10.47
CA LEU A 2 16.71 6.47 10.11
C LEU A 2 18.03 7.26 9.97
N GLU A 3 18.96 7.08 10.91
CA GLU A 3 20.23 7.80 10.98
C GLU A 3 21.18 7.48 9.81
N ARG A 4 21.05 6.28 9.22
CA ARG A 4 21.84 5.89 8.03
C ARG A 4 21.24 6.43 6.74
N LEU A 5 19.97 6.83 6.76
CA LEU A 5 19.22 7.24 5.59
C LEU A 5 19.42 8.72 5.27
N VAL A 6 19.51 9.56 6.30
CA VAL A 6 19.68 11.00 6.13
C VAL A 6 20.94 11.37 5.34
N PRO A 7 22.12 10.76 5.58
CA PRO A 7 23.32 11.03 4.78
C PRO A 7 23.10 10.73 3.30
N VAL A 8 22.48 9.59 2.98
CA VAL A 8 22.19 9.17 1.59
C VAL A 8 21.23 10.15 0.90
N LEU A 9 20.23 10.65 1.63
CA LEU A 9 19.33 11.67 1.07
C LEU A 9 20.09 13.00 0.82
N ARG A 10 20.96 13.42 1.74
CA ARG A 10 21.71 14.67 1.56
C ARG A 10 22.75 14.58 0.45
N GLU A 11 23.38 13.42 0.27
CA GLU A 11 24.31 13.17 -0.83
C GLU A 11 23.62 13.29 -2.20
N ASN A 12 22.40 12.75 -2.34
CA ASN A 12 21.69 12.73 -3.61
C ASN A 12 20.93 14.05 -3.92
N TRP A 13 20.39 14.72 -2.92
CA TRP A 13 19.53 15.90 -3.11
C TRP A 13 20.13 17.22 -2.59
N GLY A 14 21.30 17.17 -1.93
CA GLY A 14 22.02 18.33 -1.40
C GLY A 14 21.98 18.45 0.12
N GLU A 15 22.96 19.17 0.67
CA GLU A 15 23.13 19.36 2.12
C GLU A 15 22.04 20.22 2.78
N GLU A 16 21.38 21.12 2.03
CA GLU A 16 20.42 22.09 2.59
C GLU A 16 18.95 21.66 2.47
N ILE A 17 18.69 20.43 2.03
CA ILE A 17 17.31 19.96 1.84
C ILE A 17 16.51 19.97 3.14
N PHE A 18 15.25 20.38 3.03
CA PHE A 18 14.28 20.30 4.13
C PHE A 18 13.71 18.90 4.19
N ILE A 19 13.86 18.25 5.35
CA ILE A 19 13.37 16.88 5.58
C ILE A 19 12.53 16.89 6.84
N ASP A 20 11.21 16.97 6.69
CA ASP A 20 10.30 16.88 7.83
C ASP A 20 10.03 15.41 8.18
N LEU A 21 9.99 15.10 9.48
CA LEU A 21 9.89 13.73 10.00
C LEU A 21 8.58 13.54 10.76
N VAL A 22 7.77 12.59 10.30
CA VAL A 22 6.61 12.09 11.06
C VAL A 22 6.99 10.80 11.76
N THR A 23 6.96 10.77 13.09
CA THR A 23 7.41 9.63 13.88
C THR A 23 6.59 9.44 15.15
N CYS A 24 6.81 8.37 15.89
CA CYS A 24 6.29 8.16 17.23
C CYS A 24 7.31 8.50 18.33
N TYR A 25 8.55 8.85 17.96
CA TYR A 25 9.56 9.33 18.88
C TYR A 25 9.34 10.81 19.21
N THR A 26 9.50 11.15 20.48
CA THR A 26 9.39 12.55 20.96
C THR A 26 10.65 13.35 20.69
N THR A 27 11.79 12.69 20.50
CA THR A 27 13.08 13.31 20.24
C THR A 27 13.48 13.16 18.78
N LEU A 28 14.23 14.14 18.28
CA LEU A 28 14.79 14.11 16.94
C LEU A 28 15.90 13.03 16.87
N PRO A 29 15.81 12.03 15.95
CA PRO A 29 16.85 11.02 15.78
C PRO A 29 18.18 11.63 15.31
N ALA A 30 19.30 10.93 15.55
CA ALA A 30 20.60 11.44 15.14
C ALA A 30 20.68 11.59 13.60
N GLY A 31 21.40 12.61 13.13
CA GLY A 31 21.57 12.93 11.72
C GLY A 31 20.54 13.92 11.15
N PHE A 32 19.42 14.15 11.83
CA PHE A 32 18.52 15.26 11.48
C PHE A 32 18.96 16.57 12.14
N ARG A 33 18.85 17.69 11.43
CA ARG A 33 19.20 19.03 11.92
C ARG A 33 17.94 19.81 12.26
N ALA A 34 17.83 20.34 13.47
CA ALA A 34 16.65 21.09 13.92
C ALA A 34 16.35 22.34 13.06
N GLU A 35 17.37 22.90 12.40
CA GLU A 35 17.26 24.07 11.53
C GLU A 35 16.45 23.78 10.25
N ASN A 36 16.51 22.55 9.73
CA ASN A 36 15.89 22.18 8.46
C ASN A 36 14.99 20.94 8.53
N THR A 37 14.60 20.56 9.74
CA THR A 37 13.73 19.40 10.02
C THR A 37 12.68 19.78 11.03
N ARG A 38 11.40 19.66 10.68
CA ARG A 38 10.29 19.69 11.65
C ARG A 38 9.92 18.27 12.06
N LEU A 39 9.81 18.06 13.37
CA LEU A 39 9.38 16.80 13.96
C LEU A 39 7.87 16.81 14.22
N TYR A 40 7.14 15.86 13.65
CA TYR A 40 5.72 15.64 13.91
C TYR A 40 5.56 14.32 14.67
N CYS A 41 5.46 14.39 15.99
CA CYS A 41 5.23 13.20 16.80
C CYS A 41 3.74 12.82 16.79
N VAL A 42 3.40 11.63 16.27
CA VAL A 42 2.00 11.18 16.16
C VAL A 42 1.30 10.98 17.51
N THR A 43 2.05 10.88 18.60
CA THR A 43 1.48 10.80 19.95
C THR A 43 0.82 12.10 20.38
N ASP A 44 1.24 13.23 19.81
CA ASP A 44 0.71 14.56 20.14
C ASP A 44 -0.60 14.84 19.39
N TYR A 45 -0.87 14.08 18.32
CA TYR A 45 -2.04 14.23 17.47
C TYR A 45 -3.10 13.14 17.72
N ARG A 46 -3.45 12.94 19.01
CA ARG A 46 -4.51 11.99 19.42
C ARG A 46 -5.91 12.59 19.18
N GLY A 47 -6.84 11.77 18.68
CA GLY A 47 -8.21 12.19 18.39
C GLY A 47 -8.43 12.75 16.98
N ARG A 48 -9.69 12.94 16.59
CA ARG A 48 -10.07 13.27 15.21
C ARG A 48 -9.64 14.68 14.80
N GLU A 49 -9.77 15.65 15.69
CA GLU A 49 -9.48 17.06 15.40
C GLU A 49 -7.97 17.33 15.29
N LEU A 50 -7.17 16.80 16.21
CA LEU A 50 -5.70 16.94 16.13
C LEU A 50 -5.13 16.21 14.89
N ARG A 51 -5.70 15.06 14.51
CA ARG A 51 -5.36 14.39 13.25
C ARG A 51 -5.61 15.27 12.02
N LYS A 52 -6.79 15.92 11.95
CA LYS A 52 -7.10 16.84 10.85
C LYS A 52 -6.11 18.00 10.82
N LYS A 53 -5.75 18.55 11.99
CA LYS A 53 -4.75 19.62 12.09
C LYS A 53 -3.40 19.20 11.51
N LEU A 54 -2.91 18.01 11.87
CA LEU A 54 -1.68 17.46 11.31
C LEU A 54 -1.77 17.31 9.78
N TYR A 55 -2.86 16.75 9.26
CA TYR A 55 -3.02 16.60 7.81
C TYR A 55 -3.09 17.94 7.07
N ALA A 56 -3.74 18.94 7.66
CA ALA A 56 -3.80 20.28 7.10
C ALA A 56 -2.40 20.93 7.07
N GLN A 57 -1.64 20.84 8.16
CA GLN A 57 -0.27 21.35 8.24
C GLN A 57 0.64 20.68 7.21
N LEU A 58 0.62 19.34 7.14
CA LEU A 58 1.43 18.61 6.16
C LEU A 58 1.05 18.93 4.72
N ARG A 59 -0.23 19.21 4.45
CA ARG A 59 -0.69 19.62 3.12
C ARG A 59 -0.29 21.05 2.78
N GLN A 60 -0.30 21.96 3.74
CA GLN A 60 0.14 23.35 3.57
C GLN A 60 1.63 23.47 3.28
N ASN A 61 2.45 22.57 3.82
CA ASN A 61 3.89 22.54 3.55
C ASN A 61 4.24 22.12 2.11
N ALA A 62 3.26 21.65 1.31
CA ALA A 62 3.39 21.37 -0.11
C ALA A 62 4.60 20.48 -0.48
N TYR A 63 4.83 19.41 0.28
CA TYR A 63 5.94 18.49 0.01
C TYR A 63 5.86 17.89 -1.39
N SER A 64 6.99 17.86 -2.09
CA SER A 64 7.09 17.23 -3.41
C SER A 64 7.23 15.71 -3.32
N LEU A 65 7.92 15.23 -2.26
CA LEU A 65 8.27 13.83 -2.06
C LEU A 65 7.84 13.34 -0.67
N ILE A 66 7.43 12.08 -0.57
CA ILE A 66 7.17 11.40 0.72
C ILE A 66 7.93 10.08 0.74
N GLY A 67 8.81 9.93 1.72
CA GLY A 67 9.51 8.68 2.01
C GLY A 67 8.80 7.89 3.11
N ILE A 68 8.41 6.64 2.83
CA ILE A 68 7.95 5.71 3.86
C ILE A 68 9.05 4.71 4.14
N ILE A 69 9.47 4.65 5.41
CA ILE A 69 10.42 3.64 5.88
C ILE A 69 9.64 2.39 6.28
N CYS A 70 9.93 1.30 5.59
CA CYS A 70 9.44 -0.03 5.94
C CYS A 70 10.47 -0.71 6.83
N SER A 71 10.06 -0.94 8.08
CA SER A 71 10.72 -1.86 9.01
C SER A 71 9.95 -3.18 9.04
N ALA A 72 10.62 -4.27 9.43
CA ALA A 72 10.01 -5.58 9.64
C ALA A 72 8.88 -5.53 10.69
N GLU A 73 8.90 -4.54 11.57
CA GLU A 73 7.82 -4.27 12.53
C GLU A 73 6.74 -3.36 11.93
N PRO A 74 5.43 -3.69 12.11
CA PRO A 74 4.31 -2.89 11.66
C PRO A 74 4.11 -1.65 12.54
N LEU A 75 5.09 -0.75 12.55
CA LEU A 75 5.05 0.52 13.25
C LEU A 75 4.38 1.59 12.39
N MET A 76 3.46 2.34 13.02
CA MET A 76 2.76 3.48 12.42
C MET A 76 2.02 3.17 11.11
N THR A 77 1.69 1.90 10.84
CA THR A 77 1.11 1.45 9.57
C THR A 77 -0.12 2.27 9.15
N LYS A 78 -1.05 2.52 10.08
CA LYS A 78 -2.23 3.35 9.81
C LYS A 78 -1.86 4.77 9.36
N TRP A 79 -0.88 5.39 10.02
CA TRP A 79 -0.43 6.73 9.68
C TRP A 79 0.31 6.76 8.34
N LYS A 80 1.22 5.80 8.11
CA LYS A 80 1.95 5.63 6.85
C LYS A 80 0.99 5.59 5.66
N TRP A 81 -0.03 4.73 5.72
CA TRP A 81 -1.03 4.61 4.64
C TRP A 81 -1.94 5.82 4.51
N VAL A 82 -2.38 6.42 5.62
CA VAL A 82 -3.22 7.63 5.56
C VAL A 82 -2.46 8.81 4.97
N LEU A 83 -1.17 8.98 5.29
CA LEU A 83 -0.34 10.06 4.77
C LEU A 83 0.02 9.84 3.30
N ALA A 84 0.42 8.62 2.92
CA ALA A 84 0.52 8.23 1.52
C ALA A 84 -0.79 8.50 0.78
N GLY A 85 -1.91 8.19 1.44
CA GLY A 85 -3.30 8.45 1.06
C GLY A 85 -3.60 9.89 0.67
N ARG A 86 -3.35 10.81 1.61
CA ARG A 86 -3.93 12.16 1.64
C ARG A 86 -3.03 13.25 1.09
N LEU A 87 -1.72 13.02 1.06
CA LEU A 87 -0.77 14.02 0.61
C LEU A 87 -0.51 13.86 -0.90
N PRO A 88 -0.62 14.94 -1.69
CA PRO A 88 -0.44 14.90 -3.14
C PRO A 88 1.06 15.01 -3.50
N ALA A 89 1.87 14.07 -3.01
CA ALA A 89 3.32 14.05 -3.24
C ALA A 89 3.75 12.71 -3.86
N LYS A 90 4.91 12.70 -4.52
CA LYS A 90 5.48 11.48 -5.09
C LYS A 90 5.98 10.58 -3.96
N LEU A 91 5.42 9.38 -3.87
CA LEU A 91 5.72 8.44 -2.80
C LEU A 91 6.93 7.59 -3.19
N PHE A 92 7.84 7.37 -2.25
CA PHE A 92 8.87 6.36 -2.35
C PHE A 92 8.95 5.56 -1.04
N ILE A 93 9.19 4.27 -1.15
CA ILE A 93 9.24 3.33 -0.03
C ILE A 93 10.67 2.85 0.12
N ILE A 94 11.21 2.91 1.32
CA ILE A 94 12.60 2.58 1.62
C ILE A 94 12.62 1.35 2.52
N ASN A 95 13.35 0.33 2.08
CA ASN A 95 13.55 -0.92 2.83
C ASN A 95 14.72 -0.81 3.82
N GLU A 96 14.79 -1.73 4.78
CA GLU A 96 15.87 -1.88 5.77
C GLU A 96 17.26 -1.97 5.15
N ASN A 97 17.34 -2.53 3.93
CA ASN A 97 18.57 -2.66 3.17
C ASN A 97 19.03 -1.35 2.48
N GLY A 98 18.25 -0.27 2.56
CA GLY A 98 18.52 1.00 1.89
C GLY A 98 18.00 1.10 0.46
N ASP A 99 17.42 0.03 -0.08
CA ASP A 99 16.75 0.04 -1.38
C ASP A 99 15.49 0.91 -1.34
N TYR A 100 15.33 1.80 -2.31
CA TYR A 100 14.15 2.65 -2.46
C TYR A 100 13.33 2.29 -3.71
N PHE A 101 12.02 2.22 -3.55
CA PHE A 101 11.06 1.95 -4.62
C PHE A 101 10.16 3.16 -4.81
N TRP A 102 10.08 3.67 -6.03
CA TRP A 102 9.15 4.73 -6.37
C TRP A 102 7.74 4.16 -6.51
N PHE A 103 6.80 4.74 -5.77
CA PHE A 103 5.39 4.43 -5.87
C PHE A 103 4.67 5.63 -6.48
N ASP A 104 4.58 5.64 -7.80
CA ASP A 104 3.93 6.70 -8.53
C ASP A 104 2.43 6.41 -8.69
N ARG A 105 1.60 7.26 -8.06
CA ARG A 105 0.13 7.21 -8.19
C ARG A 105 -0.36 7.58 -9.58
N HIS A 106 0.40 8.40 -10.31
CA HIS A 106 0.02 8.85 -11.65
C HIS A 106 0.14 7.71 -12.69
N HIS A 107 0.92 6.67 -12.36
CA HIS A 107 1.12 5.48 -13.18
C HIS A 107 0.39 4.25 -12.63
N TRP A 108 -0.72 4.45 -11.91
CA TRP A 108 -1.51 3.35 -11.30
C TRP A 108 -1.92 2.27 -12.31
N ASN A 109 -2.23 2.65 -13.54
CA ASN A 109 -2.50 1.68 -14.62
C ASN A 109 -1.28 0.79 -14.91
N GLN A 110 -0.06 1.32 -14.89
CA GLN A 110 1.16 0.53 -15.12
C GLN A 110 1.45 -0.39 -13.93
N ILE A 111 1.23 0.07 -12.69
CA ILE A 111 1.35 -0.77 -11.49
C ILE A 111 0.36 -1.94 -11.55
N TRP A 112 -0.88 -1.70 -11.97
CA TRP A 112 -1.86 -2.77 -12.20
C TRP A 112 -1.42 -3.74 -13.28
N GLN A 113 -0.85 -3.27 -14.39
CA GLN A 113 -0.30 -4.15 -15.42
C GLN A 113 0.84 -5.03 -14.87
N PHE A 114 1.71 -4.49 -14.02
CA PHE A 114 2.76 -5.27 -13.34
C PHE A 114 2.20 -6.29 -12.35
N VAL A 115 1.18 -5.93 -11.58
CA VAL A 115 0.50 -6.86 -10.66
C VAL A 115 -0.18 -7.98 -11.46
N LEU A 116 -0.91 -7.64 -12.52
CA LEU A 116 -1.55 -8.60 -13.42
C LEU A 116 -0.52 -9.52 -14.10
N TYR A 117 0.63 -8.97 -14.48
CA TYR A 117 1.73 -9.74 -15.07
C TYR A 117 2.35 -10.70 -14.04
N ARG A 118 2.63 -10.23 -12.82
CA ARG A 118 3.23 -11.07 -11.76
C ARG A 118 2.26 -12.05 -11.12
N SER A 119 0.96 -11.80 -11.15
CA SER A 119 -0.05 -12.76 -10.70
C SER A 119 -0.42 -13.78 -11.79
N GLY A 120 0.27 -13.77 -12.94
CA GLY A 120 -0.02 -14.67 -14.06
C GLY A 120 -1.34 -14.38 -14.79
N LEU A 121 -1.97 -13.22 -14.52
CA LEU A 121 -3.25 -12.79 -15.09
C LEU A 121 -3.08 -12.00 -16.41
N ALA A 122 -1.86 -11.79 -16.90
CA ALA A 122 -1.60 -11.06 -18.15
C ALA A 122 -1.63 -11.92 -19.42
N GLY A 123 -1.75 -13.25 -19.31
CA GLY A 123 -1.82 -14.15 -20.48
C GLY A 123 -3.26 -14.46 -20.90
N ALA A 124 -3.47 -14.83 -22.17
CA ALA A 124 -4.76 -15.30 -22.72
C ALA A 124 -5.42 -16.47 -21.93
N GLY A 125 -4.71 -17.07 -20.97
CA GLY A 125 -5.24 -18.00 -19.97
C GLY A 125 -6.11 -17.34 -18.89
N ALA A 126 -5.91 -16.06 -18.54
CA ALA A 126 -6.60 -15.37 -17.44
C ALA A 126 -8.11 -15.24 -17.66
N ALA A 127 -8.51 -14.87 -18.88
CA ALA A 127 -9.93 -14.85 -19.27
C ALA A 127 -10.54 -16.27 -19.20
N ARG A 128 -9.76 -17.30 -19.56
CA ARG A 128 -10.18 -18.71 -19.49
C ARG A 128 -10.30 -19.21 -18.05
N THR A 129 -9.39 -18.80 -17.17
CA THR A 129 -9.41 -19.17 -15.75
C THR A 129 -10.56 -18.48 -15.04
N LEU A 130 -10.78 -17.18 -15.27
CA LEU A 130 -11.93 -16.44 -14.74
C LEU A 130 -13.25 -16.99 -15.29
N ALA A 131 -13.33 -17.27 -16.60
CA ALA A 131 -14.48 -17.92 -17.20
C ALA A 131 -14.76 -19.28 -16.57
N ARG A 132 -13.73 -20.13 -16.36
CA ARG A 132 -13.90 -21.41 -15.65
C ARG A 132 -14.34 -21.23 -14.21
N LEU A 133 -13.81 -20.25 -13.49
CA LEU A 133 -14.15 -19.99 -12.09
C LEU A 133 -15.61 -19.54 -11.94
N VAL A 134 -16.11 -18.77 -12.91
CA VAL A 134 -17.52 -18.37 -13.01
C VAL A 134 -18.41 -19.52 -13.50
N LEU A 135 -17.99 -20.29 -14.51
CA LEU A 135 -18.78 -21.38 -15.11
C LEU A 135 -18.87 -22.63 -14.23
N PHE A 136 -17.84 -22.90 -13.41
CA PHE A 136 -17.76 -24.07 -12.53
C PHE A 136 -18.96 -24.25 -11.59
N PRO A 137 -19.43 -23.23 -10.83
CA PRO A 137 -20.60 -23.39 -9.97
C PRO A 137 -21.88 -23.70 -10.77
N PHE A 138 -22.03 -23.16 -11.99
CA PHE A 138 -23.20 -23.42 -12.83
C PHE A 138 -23.19 -24.82 -13.45
N THR A 139 -22.04 -25.29 -13.92
CA THR A 139 -21.92 -26.65 -14.46
C THR A 139 -22.11 -27.71 -13.37
N LEU A 140 -21.57 -27.47 -12.17
CA LEU A 140 -21.77 -28.35 -11.02
C LEU A 140 -23.24 -28.39 -10.59
N LEU A 141 -23.91 -27.24 -10.52
CA LEU A 141 -25.33 -27.17 -10.19
C LEU A 141 -26.21 -27.89 -11.23
N TYR A 142 -25.92 -27.69 -12.51
CA TYR A 142 -26.61 -28.37 -13.60
C TYR A 142 -26.44 -29.90 -13.51
N LEU A 143 -25.22 -30.38 -13.26
CA LEU A 143 -24.94 -31.81 -13.10
C LEU A 143 -25.63 -32.40 -11.87
N LEU A 144 -25.66 -31.67 -10.75
CA LEU A 144 -26.38 -32.09 -9.55
C LEU A 144 -27.88 -32.21 -9.82
N LEU A 145 -28.51 -31.20 -10.41
CA LEU A 145 -29.94 -31.23 -10.77
C LEU A 145 -30.26 -32.36 -11.75
N TYR A 146 -29.41 -32.56 -12.76
CA TYR A 146 -29.56 -33.64 -13.71
C TYR A 146 -29.46 -35.02 -13.03
N ALA A 147 -28.47 -35.20 -12.15
CA ALA A 147 -28.32 -36.42 -11.37
C ALA A 147 -29.54 -36.65 -10.47
N THR A 148 -30.03 -35.62 -9.77
CA THR A 148 -31.23 -35.74 -8.93
C THR A 148 -32.46 -36.12 -9.76
N ALA A 149 -32.66 -35.52 -10.94
CA ALA A 149 -33.77 -35.84 -11.82
C ALA A 149 -33.71 -37.29 -12.35
N VAL A 150 -32.51 -37.78 -12.70
CA VAL A 150 -32.32 -39.16 -13.15
C VAL A 150 -32.53 -40.15 -12.00
N HIS A 151 -31.95 -39.90 -10.82
CA HIS A 151 -32.08 -40.78 -9.67
C HIS A 151 -33.52 -40.83 -9.13
N THR A 152 -34.23 -39.70 -9.10
CA THR A 152 -35.66 -39.66 -8.74
C THR A 152 -36.53 -40.39 -9.76
N ARG A 153 -36.31 -40.19 -11.07
CA ARG A 153 -37.00 -40.98 -12.12
C ARG A 153 -36.71 -42.47 -12.03
N ARG A 154 -35.48 -42.85 -11.67
CA ARG A 154 -35.07 -44.26 -11.53
C ARG A 154 -35.65 -44.90 -10.27
N ALA A 155 -35.83 -44.12 -9.19
CA ALA A 155 -36.51 -44.56 -7.97
C ALA A 155 -38.03 -44.71 -8.20
N LEU A 156 -38.65 -43.76 -8.89
CA LEU A 156 -40.09 -43.79 -9.24
C LEU A 156 -40.47 -44.92 -10.21
N ARG A 157 -39.53 -45.43 -11.02
CA ARG A 157 -39.76 -46.60 -11.90
C ARG A 157 -39.48 -47.95 -11.22
N ARG A 158 -38.90 -47.95 -10.02
CA ARG A 158 -38.58 -49.16 -9.23
C ARG A 158 -39.53 -49.36 -8.04
N SER A 159 -40.40 -48.39 -7.77
CA SER A 159 -41.55 -48.51 -6.87
C SER A 159 -42.81 -48.81 -7.67
#